data_AF-A0A1H6E1F4-F1
#
_entry.id   AF-A0A1H6E1F4-F1
#
_cell.length_a   1.000
_cell.length_b   1.000
_cell.length_c   1.000
_cell.angle_alpha   90.00
_cell.angle_beta   90.00
_cell.angle_gamma   90.00
#
_symmetry.space_group_name_H-M   'P 1'
#
loop_
_entity.id
_entity.type
_entity.pdbx_description
1 polymer ?
#
loop_
_entity_poly.entity_id
_entity_poly.type
_entity_poly.pdbx_seq_one_letter_code
_entity_poly.pdbx_strand_id
1 'polypeptide(L)'
;MVLVWDNLNVHRDARMRAFIDTCDWLTVFYLPTYSPDLNPVEGVWSLLRRSSQANTTFTDPDHLMRTLRRGLRKIQHRSHLLDACLAITGLTQTTTPFKAQ
;
A
#
# COMPACT_ATOMS: atom_id res chain seq x y z
N MET A 1 14.92 -1.49 -2.36
CA MET A 1 13.45 -1.40 -2.27
C MET A 1 13.08 -0.09 -1.62
N VAL A 2 12.02 0.57 -2.09
CA VAL A 2 11.54 1.82 -1.49
C VAL A 2 10.21 1.56 -0.78
N LEU A 3 10.10 2.01 0.46
CA LEU A 3 8.88 1.97 1.26
C LEU A 3 8.40 3.39 1.51
N VAL A 4 7.14 3.65 1.21
CA VAL A 4 6.47 4.93 1.47
C VAL A 4 5.44 4.70 2.56
N TRP A 5 5.54 5.44 3.67
CA TRP A 5 4.63 5.35 4.81
C TRP A 5 3.99 6.68 5.12
N ASP A 6 2.76 6.64 5.62
CA ASP A 6 2.16 7.81 6.23
C ASP A 6 2.80 8.12 7.60
N ASN A 7 2.38 9.23 8.20
CA ASN A 7 2.97 9.72 9.45
C ASN A 7 2.32 9.10 10.71
N LEU A 8 1.71 7.91 10.62
CA LEU A 8 1.13 7.23 11.78
C LEU A 8 2.23 6.90 12.81
N ASN A 9 1.96 7.17 14.09
CA ASN A 9 2.97 7.06 15.16
C ASN A 9 3.68 5.69 15.21
N VAL A 10 2.96 4.59 14.93
CA VAL A 10 3.54 3.25 14.92
C VAL A 10 4.60 3.05 13.83
N HIS A 11 4.52 3.80 12.73
CA HIS A 11 5.53 3.78 11.66
C HIS A 11 6.79 4.57 12.02
N ARG A 12 6.73 5.36 13.10
CA ARG A 12 7.85 6.18 13.61
C ARG A 12 8.39 5.69 14.95
N ASP A 13 7.88 4.56 15.44
CA ASP A 13 8.35 3.95 16.67
C ASP A 13 9.85 3.62 16.60
N ALA A 14 10.55 3.78 17.72
CA ALA A 14 11.99 3.58 17.80
C ALA A 14 12.41 2.15 17.45
N ARG A 15 11.59 1.14 17.79
CA ARG A 15 11.86 -0.27 17.45
C ARG A 15 11.75 -0.50 15.94
N MET A 16 10.79 0.17 15.29
CA MET A 16 10.64 0.12 13.85
C MET A 16 11.83 0.78 13.14
N ARG A 17 12.29 1.94 13.64
CA ARG A 17 13.47 2.61 13.10
C ARG A 17 14.72 1.72 13.22
N ALA A 18 14.96 1.17 14.41
CA ALA A 18 16.09 0.27 14.63
C ALA A 18 16.05 -0.94 13.69
N PHE A 19 14.88 -1.52 13.43
CA PHE A 19 14.73 -2.61 12.46
C PHE A 19 15.04 -2.16 11.02
N ILE A 20 14.53 -1.02 10.58
CA ILE A 20 14.82 -0.46 9.25
C ILE A 20 16.33 -0.21 9.08
N ASP A 21 17.00 0.28 10.12
CA ASP A 21 18.43 0.57 10.09
C ASP A 21 19.29 -0.71 9.92
N THR A 22 18.74 -1.90 10.22
CA THR A 22 19.39 -3.18 9.93
C THR A 22 19.20 -3.67 8.49
N CYS A 23 18.35 -3.01 7.70
CA CYS A 23 18.00 -3.40 6.32
C CYS A 23 18.67 -2.46 5.30
N ASP A 24 19.90 -2.78 4.90
CA ASP A 24 20.67 -2.03 3.89
C ASP A 24 19.97 -1.89 2.52
N TRP A 25 19.11 -2.83 2.17
CA TRP A 25 18.34 -2.86 0.92
C TRP A 25 17.05 -2.02 0.96
N LEU A 26 16.68 -1.43 2.11
CA LEU A 26 15.40 -0.73 2.32
C LEU A 26 15.59 0.77 2.51
N THR A 27 14.96 1.58 1.66
CA THR A 27 14.88 3.04 1.83
C THR A 27 13.46 3.44 2.19
N VAL A 28 13.27 4.16 3.30
CA VAL A 28 11.95 4.53 3.81
C VAL A 28 11.71 6.04 3.69
N PHE A 29 10.61 6.43 3.04
CA PHE A 29 10.13 7.81 2.97
C PHE A 29 8.83 7.95 3.75
N TYR A 30 8.72 9.03 4.52
CA TYR A 30 7.50 9.38 5.22
C TYR A 30 6.78 10.50 4.47
N LEU A 31 5.48 10.31 4.27
CA LEU A 31 4.62 11.35 3.71
C LEU A 31 4.42 12.49 4.73
N PRO A 32 4.14 13.72 4.25
CA PRO A 32 3.74 14.80 5.13
C PRO A 32 2.47 14.43 5.92
N THR A 33 2.31 15.05 7.09
CA THR A 33 1.12 14.83 7.92
C THR A 33 -0.13 15.26 7.17
N TYR A 34 -1.21 14.47 7.28
CA TYR A 34 -2.49 14.73 6.61
C TYR A 34 -2.42 14.81 5.09
N SER A 35 -1.54 14.03 4.45
CA SER A 35 -1.45 13.92 2.98
C SER A 35 -1.93 12.55 2.45
N PRO A 36 -3.22 12.18 2.62
CA PRO A 36 -3.76 10.92 2.13
C PRO A 36 -3.76 10.84 0.59
N ASP A 37 -3.81 11.99 -0.09
CA ASP A 37 -3.71 12.14 -1.53
C ASP A 37 -2.37 11.67 -2.12
N LEU A 38 -1.33 11.64 -1.29
CA LEU A 38 0.00 11.12 -1.66
C LEU A 38 0.18 9.64 -1.30
N ASN A 39 -0.79 9.02 -0.63
CA ASN A 39 -0.68 7.64 -0.19
C ASN A 39 -1.40 6.68 -1.15
N PRO A 40 -0.68 5.88 -1.97
CA PRO A 40 -1.29 5.03 -2.98
C PRO A 40 -2.17 3.93 -2.39
N VAL A 41 -2.02 3.60 -1.10
CA VAL A 41 -2.90 2.64 -0.42
C VAL A 41 -4.35 3.13 -0.37
N GLU A 42 -4.60 4.44 -0.38
CA GLU A 42 -5.96 5.01 -0.42
C GLU A 42 -6.69 4.69 -1.72
N GLY A 43 -5.95 4.60 -2.83
CA GLY A 43 -6.45 4.11 -4.11
C GLY A 43 -6.86 2.63 -4.02
N VAL A 44 -6.02 1.80 -3.39
CA VAL A 44 -6.32 0.38 -3.16
C VAL A 44 -7.56 0.20 -2.29
N TRP A 45 -7.70 0.98 -1.20
CA TRP A 45 -8.89 0.96 -0.36
C TRP A 45 -10.14 1.38 -1.11
N SER A 46 -10.03 2.38 -1.97
CA SER A 46 -11.13 2.85 -2.81
C SER A 46 -11.57 1.77 -3.81
N LEU A 47 -10.63 1.06 -4.44
CA LEU A 47 -10.91 -0.09 -5.30
C LEU A 47 -11.56 -1.25 -4.53
N LEU A 48 -11.04 -1.57 -3.34
CA LEU A 48 -11.56 -2.64 -2.51
C LEU A 48 -13.01 -2.37 -2.08
N ARG A 49 -13.30 -1.13 -1.64
CA ARG A 49 -14.65 -0.70 -1.26
C ARG A 49 -15.64 -0.84 -2.43
N ARG A 50 -15.27 -0.34 -3.61
CA ARG A 50 -16.13 -0.41 -4.82
C ARG A 50 -16.37 -1.83 -5.32
N SER A 51 -15.39 -2.71 -5.19
CA SER A 51 -15.43 -4.05 -5.79
C SER A 51 -15.94 -5.16 -4.87
N SER A 52 -15.89 -4.97 -3.55
CA SER A 52 -16.14 -6.05 -2.59
C SER A 52 -16.94 -5.65 -1.34
N GLN A 53 -17.14 -4.36 -1.08
CA GLN A 53 -17.87 -3.90 0.10
C GLN A 53 -19.18 -3.17 -0.25
N ALA A 54 -19.25 -2.55 -1.44
CA ALA A 54 -20.48 -1.92 -1.89
C ALA A 54 -21.64 -2.94 -1.88
N ASN A 55 -22.69 -2.64 -1.11
CA ASN A 55 -23.91 -3.43 -1.00
C ASN A 55 -23.74 -4.87 -0.47
N THR A 56 -22.66 -5.16 0.26
CA THR A 56 -22.44 -6.48 0.87
C THR A 56 -22.78 -6.43 2.36
N THR A 57 -23.72 -7.28 2.80
CA THR A 57 -23.95 -7.51 4.23
C THR A 57 -23.06 -8.66 4.69
N PHE A 58 -22.24 -8.42 5.71
CA PHE A 58 -21.40 -9.45 6.31
C PHE A 58 -22.14 -10.14 7.44
N THR A 59 -22.09 -11.46 7.45
CA THR A 59 -22.79 -12.32 8.42
C THR A 59 -21.99 -12.56 9.68
N ASP A 60 -20.67 -12.54 9.56
CA ASP A 60 -19.71 -12.85 10.63
C ASP A 60 -18.32 -12.29 10.26
N PRO A 61 -17.39 -12.18 11.24
CA PRO A 61 -16.03 -11.68 10.99
C PRO A 61 -15.23 -12.51 9.97
N ASP A 62 -15.46 -13.83 9.90
CA ASP A 62 -14.74 -14.68 8.93
C ASP A 62 -15.23 -14.43 7.51
N HIS A 63 -16.53 -14.20 7.31
CA HIS A 63 -17.10 -13.80 6.04
C HIS A 63 -16.51 -12.45 5.60
N LEU A 64 -16.41 -11.47 6.49
CA LEU A 64 -15.71 -10.21 6.20
C LEU A 64 -14.26 -10.47 5.76
N MET A 65 -13.49 -11.21 6.55
CA MET A 65 -12.09 -11.50 6.27
C MET A 65 -11.89 -12.21 4.93
N ARG A 66 -12.72 -13.22 4.62
CA ARG A 66 -12.68 -13.94 3.33
C ARG A 66 -12.97 -13.00 2.17
N THR A 67 -13.98 -12.14 2.28
CA THR A 67 -14.35 -11.20 1.22
C THR A 67 -13.26 -10.16 0.97
N LEU A 68 -12.69 -9.58 2.04
CA LEU A 68 -11.57 -8.63 1.93
C LEU A 68 -10.33 -9.28 1.29
N ARG A 69 -9.93 -10.47 1.75
CA ARG A 69 -8.79 -11.21 1.18
C ARG A 69 -9.01 -11.54 -0.30
N ARG A 70 -10.22 -11.93 -0.69
CA ARG A 70 -10.57 -12.18 -2.09
C ARG A 70 -10.50 -10.91 -2.93
N GLY A 71 -10.99 -9.78 -2.41
CA GLY A 71 -10.91 -8.48 -3.07
C GLY A 71 -9.47 -8.03 -3.29
N LEU A 72 -8.65 -8.08 -2.23
CA LEU A 72 -7.22 -7.74 -2.30
C LEU A 72 -6.46 -8.64 -3.29
N ARG A 73 -6.73 -9.95 -3.29
CA ARG A 73 -6.10 -10.89 -4.23
C ARG A 73 -6.47 -10.56 -5.69
N LYS A 74 -7.72 -10.15 -5.96
CA LYS A 74 -8.13 -9.71 -7.31
C LYS A 74 -7.38 -8.45 -7.76
N ILE A 75 -7.16 -7.50 -6.85
CA ILE A 75 -6.37 -6.29 -7.13
C ILE A 75 -4.91 -6.66 -7.39
N GLN A 76 -4.34 -7.53 -6.56
CA GLN A 76 -2.95 -8.01 -6.68
C GLN A 76 -2.67 -8.64 -8.06
N HIS A 77 -3.62 -9.40 -8.62
CA HIS A 77 -3.46 -10.01 -9.95
C HIS A 77 -3.71 -9.05 -11.12
N ARG A 78 -4.04 -7.78 -10.86
CA ARG A 78 -4.31 -6.74 -11.87
C ARG A 78 -3.34 -5.59 -11.69
N SER A 79 -2.08 -5.79 -12.10
CA SER A 79 -1.00 -4.81 -11.91
C SER A 79 -1.35 -3.40 -12.38
N HIS A 80 -2.06 -3.26 -13.50
CA HIS A 80 -2.53 -1.97 -14.01
C HIS A 80 -3.38 -1.17 -13.01
N LEU A 81 -4.10 -1.82 -12.09
CA LEU A 81 -4.83 -1.13 -11.03
C LEU A 81 -3.90 -0.57 -9.95
N LEU A 82 -2.82 -1.29 -9.64
CA LEU A 82 -1.78 -0.83 -8.72
C LEU A 82 -0.99 0.32 -9.35
N ASP A 83 -0.65 0.20 -10.63
CA ASP A 83 0.02 1.26 -11.40
C ASP A 83 -0.85 2.51 -11.47
N ALA A 84 -2.17 2.37 -11.66
CA ALA A 84 -3.10 3.49 -11.61
C ALA A 84 -3.18 4.14 -10.22
N CYS A 85 -3.12 3.36 -9.13
CA CYS A 85 -3.08 3.92 -7.77
C CYS A 85 -1.81 4.76 -7.55
N LEU A 86 -0.66 4.29 -8.04
CA LEU A 86 0.60 5.04 -7.97
C LEU A 86 0.56 6.32 -8.84
N ALA A 87 0.02 6.21 -10.05
CA ALA A 87 -0.05 7.34 -10.98
C ALA A 87 -0.87 8.52 -10.41
N ILE A 88 -1.96 8.23 -9.68
CA ILE A 88 -2.80 9.26 -9.04
C ILE A 88 -2.02 10.04 -7.99
N THR A 89 -1.04 9.43 -7.31
CA THR A 89 -0.19 10.09 -6.31
C THR A 89 1.07 10.73 -6.93
N GLY A 90 1.19 10.74 -8.26
CA GLY A 90 2.39 11.19 -8.97
C GLY A 90 3.61 10.27 -8.83
N LEU A 91 3.43 9.08 -8.25
CA LEU A 91 4.49 8.08 -8.11
C LEU A 91 4.54 7.21 -9.36
N THR A 92 5.76 6.90 -9.82
CA THR A 92 5.97 5.99 -10.95
C THR A 92 7.02 4.96 -10.58
N GLN A 93 6.81 3.71 -11.01
CA GLN A 93 7.83 2.69 -10.87
C GLN A 93 8.88 2.93 -11.96
N THR A 94 10.03 3.48 -11.58
CA THR A 94 11.18 3.53 -12.49
C THR A 94 11.84 2.16 -12.51
N THR A 95 11.54 1.37 -13.54
CA THR A 95 12.33 0.17 -13.84
C THR A 95 13.65 0.62 -14.44
N THR A 96 14.60 1.05 -13.62
CA THR A 96 15.99 1.15 -14.06
C THR A 96 16.56 -0.27 -14.00
N PRO A 97 16.98 -0.89 -15.12
CA PRO A 97 17.62 -2.19 -15.08
C PRO A 97 18.90 -2.06 -14.23
N PHE A 98 19.03 -2.93 -13.24
CA PHE A 98 20.24 -3.06 -12.44
C PHE A 98 21.41 -3.39 -13.37
N LYS A 99 22.26 -2.40 -13.68
CA LYS A 99 23.56 -2.65 -14.28
C LYS A 99 24.50 -3.06 -13.15
N ALA A 100 24.76 -4.36 -13.03
CA ALA A 100 25.93 -4.84 -12.31
C ALA A 100 27.19 -4.31 -13.02
N GLN A 101 28.10 -3.71 -12.25
CA GLN A 101 29.48 -3.48 -12.68
C GLN A 101 30.28 -4.76 -12.49
#